data_AF-A0A7C1X9E0-F1
#
_entry.id   AF-A0A7C1X9E0-F1
#
_cell.length_a   1.000
_cell.length_b   1.000
_cell.length_c   1.000
_cell.angle_alpha   90.00
_cell.angle_beta   90.00
_cell.angle_gamma   90.00
#
_symmetry.space_group_name_H-M   'P 1'
#
loop_
_entity.id
_entity.type
_entity.pdbx_description
1 polymer ?
#
loop_
_entity_poly.entity_id
_entity_poly.type
_entity_poly.pdbx_seq_one_letter_code
_entity_poly.pdbx_strand_id
1 'polypeptide(L)' 'MKGLGSGVIEIALAYRSDVYRTVYAVTLGEDIWVVHAFQKKSSRGIKTPKKEIDLIRSRISQLKEQLR' A
#
# COMPACT_ATOMS: atom_id res chain seq x y z
N MET A 1 3.14 8.89 5.16
CA MET A 1 2.24 8.22 6.13
C MET A 1 3.10 7.62 7.24
N LYS A 2 2.87 7.93 8.52
CA LYS A 2 3.50 7.21 9.65
C LYS A 2 2.47 6.19 10.18
N GLY A 3 2.85 4.94 10.43
CA GLY A 3 2.01 3.98 11.17
C GLY A 3 1.32 2.86 10.38
N LEU A 4 1.97 2.30 9.36
CA LEU A 4 1.60 1.01 8.77
C LEU A 4 2.44 -0.18 9.28
N GLY A 5 3.45 0.08 10.11
CA GLY A 5 4.39 -0.91 10.63
C GLY A 5 5.77 -0.80 10.00
N SER A 6 6.77 -1.43 10.62
CA SER A 6 8.11 -1.59 10.05
C SER A 6 8.06 -2.46 8.79
N GLY A 7 8.87 -2.12 7.78
CA GLY A 7 8.99 -2.89 6.54
C GLY A 7 7.91 -2.64 5.49
N VAL A 8 6.97 -1.69 5.72
CA VAL A 8 5.97 -1.30 4.71
C VAL A 8 6.49 -0.15 3.86
N ILE A 9 6.56 -0.36 2.55
CA ILE A 9 7.03 0.62 1.57
C ILE A 9 5.86 1.09 0.74
N GLU A 10 5.72 2.41 0.59
CA GLU A 10 4.75 3.04 -0.31
C GLU A 10 5.48 3.53 -1.58
N ILE A 11 5.09 3.01 -2.74
CA ILE A 11 5.62 3.43 -4.04
C ILE A 11 4.53 4.19 -4.79
N ALA A 12 4.74 5.49 -5.00
CA ALA A 12 3.84 6.32 -5.80
C ALA A 12 4.39 6.48 -7.21
N LEU A 13 3.68 5.96 -8.21
CA LEU A 13 4.06 6.06 -9.62
C LEU A 13 3.08 6.94 -10.39
N ALA A 14 3.60 7.94 -11.10
CA ALA A 14 2.84 8.71 -12.08
C ALA A 14 2.81 7.94 -13.41
N TYR A 15 1.62 7.66 -13.97
CA TYR A 15 1.46 7.08 -15.29
C TYR A 15 0.78 8.10 -16.22
N ARG A 16 1.24 8.22 -17.47
CA ARG A 16 1.01 9.36 -18.39
C ARG A 16 -0.44 9.84 -18.54
N SER A 17 -1.43 9.00 -18.33
CA SER A 17 -2.84 9.31 -18.55
C SER A 17 -3.73 9.10 -17.34
N ASP A 18 -3.19 8.51 -16.26
CA ASP A 18 -3.99 8.01 -15.15
C ASP A 18 -3.29 8.24 -13.81
N VAL A 19 -4.10 8.80 -12.92
CA VAL A 19 -3.77 9.22 -11.57
C VAL A 19 -2.96 8.18 -10.79
N TYR A 20 -2.04 8.66 -9.94
CA TYR A 20 -1.00 7.87 -9.25
C TYR A 20 -1.42 6.45 -8.86
N ARG A 21 -0.58 5.47 -9.21
CA ARG A 21 -0.66 4.12 -8.64
C ARG A 21 0.14 4.13 -7.35
N THR A 22 -0.53 3.93 -6.22
CA THR A 22 0.15 3.72 -4.94
C THR A 22 0.23 2.24 -4.68
N VAL A 23 1.46 1.71 -4.61
CA VAL A 23 1.75 0.31 -4.30
C VAL A 23 2.25 0.23 -2.86
N TYR A 24 1.65 -0.66 -2.08
CA TYR A 24 2.14 -1.00 -0.75
C TYR A 24 2.85 -2.36 -0.83
N ALA A 25 4.10 -2.37 -0.40
CA ALA A 25 4.92 -3.57 -0.34
C ALA A 25 5.36 -3.85 1.10
N VAL A 26 5.52 -5.13 1.45
CA VAL A 26 6.09 -5.56 2.73
C VAL A 26 7.32 -6.40 2.45
N THR A 27 8.44 -6.07 3.08
CA THR A 27 9.62 -6.94 3.09
C THR A 27 9.50 -7.97 4.20
N LEU A 28 9.52 -9.25 3.85
CA LEU A 28 9.46 -10.38 4.78
C LEU A 28 10.60 -11.34 4.44
N GLY A 29 11.62 -11.38 5.30
CA GLY A 29 12.84 -12.13 4.98
C GLY A 29 13.54 -11.54 3.74
N GLU A 30 13.79 -12.39 2.75
CA GLU A 30 14.42 -12.02 1.48
C GLU A 30 13.40 -11.59 0.41
N ASP A 31 12.11 -11.75 0.69
CA ASP A 31 11.03 -11.51 -0.27
C ASP A 31 10.36 -10.15 -0.12
N ILE A 32 9.89 -9.59 -1.25
CA ILE A 32 9.07 -8.38 -1.30
C ILE A 32 7.66 -8.74 -1.77
N TRP A 33 6.68 -8.48 -0.91
CA TRP A 33 5.27 -8.77 -1.17
C TRP A 33 4.50 -7.51 -1.52
N VAL A 34 3.94 -7.45 -2.73
CA VAL A 34 3.00 -6.39 -3.10
C VAL A 34 1.62 -6.72 -2.54
N VAL A 35 1.19 -5.98 -1.51
CA VAL A 35 -0.08 -6.25 -0.80
C VAL A 35 -1.25 -5.44 -1.33
N HIS A 36 -0.99 -4.29 -1.96
CA HIS A 36 -2.05 -3.48 -2.53
C HIS A 36 -1.52 -2.54 -3.61
N ALA A 37 -2.30 -2.34 -4.66
CA ALA A 37 -2.07 -1.34 -5.68
C ALA A 37 -3.42 -0.72 -6.05
N PHE A 38 -3.53 0.61 -5.98
CA PHE A 38 -4.75 1.31 -6.37
C PHE A 38 -4.45 2.59 -7.14
N GLN A 39 -5.40 2.97 -7.99
CA GLN A 39 -5.36 4.24 -8.70
C GLN A 39 -5.98 5.34 -7.85
N LYS A 40 -5.21 6.37 -7.53
CA LYS A 40 -5.69 7.47 -6.70
C LYS A 40 -6.53 8.47 -7.50
N LYS A 41 -7.82 8.22 -7.71
CA LYS A 41 -8.67 9.03 -8.61
C LYS A 41 -8.93 10.50 -8.22
N SER A 42 -8.53 10.97 -7.03
CA SER A 42 -8.75 12.37 -6.60
C SER A 42 -7.44 13.15 -6.48
N SER A 43 -7.34 14.26 -7.23
CA SER A 43 -6.29 15.26 -7.13
C SER A 43 -6.42 16.18 -5.90
N ARG A 44 -7.59 16.18 -5.23
CA ARG A 44 -7.93 17.16 -4.17
C ARG A 44 -7.46 16.77 -2.76
N GLY A 45 -6.97 15.55 -2.59
CA GLY A 45 -6.45 15.08 -1.30
C GLY A 45 -5.12 14.38 -1.49
N ILE A 46 -4.02 14.98 -1.04
CA ILE A 46 -2.71 14.31 -0.96
C ILE A 46 -2.81 13.04 -0.08
N LYS A 47 -3.79 13.00 0.84
CA LYS A 47 -4.06 11.88 1.74
C LYS A 47 -4.71 10.69 1.03
N THR A 48 -4.17 9.50 1.31
CA THR A 48 -4.80 8.21 1.02
C THR A 48 -6.15 8.10 1.74
N PRO A 49 -7.25 7.70 1.07
CA PRO A 49 -8.55 7.52 1.71
C PRO A 49 -8.46 6.52 2.87
N LYS A 50 -9.21 6.75 3.95
CA LYS A 50 -9.21 5.86 5.13
C LYS A 50 -9.55 4.41 4.75
N LYS A 51 -10.50 4.20 3.83
CA LYS A 51 -10.86 2.88 3.31
C LYS A 51 -9.66 2.11 2.74
N GLU A 52 -8.77 2.80 2.02
CA GLU A 52 -7.57 2.17 1.48
C GLU A 52 -6.58 1.83 2.60
N ILE A 53 -6.39 2.72 3.58
CA ILE A 53 -5.52 2.47 4.74
C ILE A 53 -6.00 1.25 5.53
N ASP A 54 -7.30 1.15 5.80
CA ASP A 54 -7.89 0.04 6.55
C ASP A 54 -7.74 -1.27 5.77
N LEU A 55 -7.92 -1.25 4.45
CA LEU A 55 -7.72 -2.42 3.58
C LEU A 55 -6.26 -2.89 3.57
N ILE A 56 -5.30 -1.95 3.48
CA ILE A 56 -3.86 -2.28 3.52
C ILE A 56 -3.51 -2.95 4.85
N ARG A 57 -4.00 -2.42 5.98
CA ARG A 57 -3.76 -3.00 7.31
C ARG A 57 -4.31 -4.41 7.42
N SER A 58 -5.53 -4.64 6.95
CA SER A 58 -6.15 -5.96 6.95
C SER A 58 -5.34 -6.97 6.13
N ARG A 59 -4.90 -6.60 4.93
CA ARG A 59 -4.09 -7.48 4.07
C ARG A 59 -2.72 -7.81 4.64
N ILE A 60 -2.04 -6.85 5.27
CA ILE A 60 -0.76 -7.09 5.95
C ILE A 60 -0.95 -8.08 7.11
N SER A 61 -2.04 -7.95 7.87
CA SER A 61 -2.36 -8.88 8.96
C SER A 61 -2.58 -10.29 8.43
N GLN A 62 -3.38 -10.44 7.38
CA GLN A 62 -3.65 -11.74 6.74
C GLN A 62 -2.38 -12.36 6.17
N LEU A 63 -1.55 -11.57 5.48
CA LEU A 63 -0.28 -12.06 4.92
C LEU A 63 0.65 -12.60 6.01
N LYS A 64 0.75 -11.90 7.16
CA LYS A 64 1.56 -12.36 8.30
C LYS A 64 1.03 -13.63 8.96
N GLU A 65 -0.28 -13.82 8.95
CA GLU A 65 -0.91 -15.04 9.46
C GLU A 65 -0.69 -16.22 8.52
N GLN A 66 -0.74 -16.01 7.21
CA GLN A 66 -0.49 -17.05 6.20
C GLN A 66 0.97 -17.49 6.10
N LEU A 67 1.91 -16.63 6.50
CA LEU A 67 3.35 -16.90 6.46
C LEU A 67 3.93 -17.32 7.82
N ARG A 68 3.07 -17.55 8.82
CA ARG A 68 3.44 -18.23 10.07
C ARG A 68 3.48 -19.73 9.86
#